data_AF-A0A2X3K7I2-F1
#
_entry.id   AF-A0A2X3K7I2-F1
#
_cell.length_a   1.000
_cell.length_b   1.000
_cell.length_c   1.000
_cell.angle_alpha   90.00
_cell.angle_beta   90.00
_cell.angle_gamma   90.00
#
_symmetry.space_group_name_H-M   'P 1'
#
loop_
_entity.id
_entity.type
_entity.pdbx_description
1 polymer ?
#
loop_
_entity_poly.entity_id
_entity_poly.type
_entity_poly.pdbx_seq_one_letter_code
_entity_poly.pdbx_strand_id
1 'polypeptide(L)'
;MLDLNGDGRVDIVGAAIHRDGRLPQDVAAVWWLEQGLTGWVAHVIKWGSGSLGLRTFNGKKWDQLFPLDVDGDGDLDLVANVEEMNRLRSIPAVVWFANPGRAGAPGG
;
A
#
# COMPACT_ATOMS: atom_id res chain seq x y z
N MET A 1 -3.91 13.34 -11.44
CA MET A 1 -5.15 12.62 -11.10
C MET A 1 -4.75 11.16 -10.96
N LEU A 2 -5.15 10.48 -9.90
CA LEU A 2 -4.82 9.07 -9.68
C LEU A 2 -5.91 8.20 -10.30
N ASP A 3 -5.54 7.26 -11.17
CA ASP A 3 -6.42 6.29 -11.83
C ASP A 3 -5.60 5.00 -11.98
N LEU A 4 -5.74 4.07 -11.04
CA LEU A 4 -4.90 2.87 -10.94
C LEU A 4 -5.40 1.74 -11.84
N ASN A 5 -6.68 1.73 -12.21
CA ASN A 5 -7.26 0.71 -13.10
C ASN A 5 -7.49 1.19 -14.54
N GLY A 6 -7.15 2.45 -14.84
CA GLY A 6 -7.27 3.07 -16.15
C GLY A 6 -8.73 3.22 -16.61
N ASP A 7 -9.67 3.36 -15.67
CA ASP A 7 -11.10 3.46 -15.98
C ASP A 7 -11.59 4.90 -16.23
N GLY A 8 -10.70 5.87 -16.07
CA GLY A 8 -10.96 7.30 -16.26
C GLY A 8 -11.60 8.00 -15.06
N ARG A 9 -11.81 7.31 -13.93
CA ARG A 9 -12.30 7.89 -12.67
C ARG A 9 -11.15 8.07 -11.67
N VAL A 10 -11.38 8.94 -10.68
CA VAL A 10 -10.33 9.29 -9.73
C VAL A 10 -10.34 8.35 -8.55
N ASP A 11 -9.21 7.73 -8.34
CA ASP A 11 -8.95 6.79 -7.29
C ASP A 11 -8.31 7.43 -6.05
N ILE A 12 -8.39 6.73 -4.92
CA ILE A 12 -7.76 7.14 -3.65
C ILE A 12 -6.87 6.02 -3.15
N VAL A 13 -5.64 6.35 -2.76
CA VAL A 13 -4.77 5.42 -2.02
C VAL A 13 -4.59 5.87 -0.59
N GLY A 14 -4.44 4.90 0.30
CA GLY A 14 -4.27 5.14 1.72
C GLY A 14 -3.25 4.20 2.34
N ALA A 15 -2.65 4.67 3.42
CA ALA A 15 -1.64 3.98 4.20
C ALA A 15 -1.99 4.10 5.69
N ALA A 16 -1.82 3.01 6.43
CA ALA A 16 -2.05 2.99 7.86
C ALA A 16 -0.76 3.29 8.60
N ILE A 17 -0.86 4.23 9.53
CA ILE A 17 0.11 4.44 10.60
C ILE A 17 -0.34 3.71 11.86
N HIS A 18 0.60 3.29 12.70
CA HIS A 18 0.31 2.70 14.01
C HIS A 18 0.84 3.59 15.14
N ARG A 19 0.18 3.57 16.29
CA ARG A 19 0.63 4.30 17.49
C ARG A 19 1.65 3.50 18.32
N ASP A 20 1.48 2.18 18.37
CA ASP A 20 2.11 1.27 19.32
C ASP A 20 3.04 0.25 18.65
N GLY A 21 3.40 0.47 17.38
CA GLY A 21 4.27 -0.45 16.65
C GLY A 21 3.53 -1.65 16.05
N ARG A 22 2.19 -1.70 16.12
CA ARG A 22 1.40 -2.84 15.62
C ARG A 22 0.40 -2.41 14.57
N LEU A 23 0.45 -3.06 13.41
CA LEU A 23 -0.68 -3.16 12.48
C LEU A 23 -1.15 -4.62 12.46
N PRO A 24 -2.38 -4.92 12.94
CA PRO A 24 -2.96 -6.26 12.89
C PRO A 24 -2.96 -6.88 11.47
N GLN A 25 -2.92 -8.21 11.38
CA GLN A 25 -2.86 -8.93 10.09
C GLN A 25 -4.13 -8.75 9.24
N ASP A 26 -5.25 -8.47 9.90
CA ASP A 26 -6.57 -8.23 9.33
C ASP A 26 -6.86 -6.76 9.02
N VAL A 27 -5.85 -5.89 9.17
CA VAL A 27 -5.94 -4.47 8.80
C VAL A 27 -5.18 -4.24 7.49
N ALA A 28 -5.81 -3.53 6.55
CA ALA A 28 -5.14 -3.06 5.34
C ALA A 28 -4.13 -1.96 5.72
N ALA A 29 -2.83 -2.27 5.58
CA ALA A 29 -1.74 -1.35 5.85
C ALA A 29 -1.51 -0.39 4.68
N VAL A 30 -1.72 -0.85 3.45
CA VAL A 30 -1.79 -0.04 2.23
C VAL A 30 -3.00 -0.52 1.43
N TRP A 31 -3.83 0.40 0.99
CA TRP A 31 -5.06 0.11 0.25
C TRP A 31 -5.31 1.12 -0.86
N TRP A 32 -6.16 0.71 -1.78
CA TRP A 32 -6.71 1.53 -2.84
C TRP A 32 -8.25 1.50 -2.75
N LEU A 33 -8.89 2.66 -2.88
CA LEU A 33 -10.33 2.80 -3.08
C LEU A 33 -10.58 3.16 -4.54
N GLU A 34 -11.19 2.20 -5.24
CA GLU A 34 -11.64 2.33 -6.62
C GLU A 34 -12.93 3.15 -6.66
N GLN A 35 -12.97 4.20 -7.48
CA GLN A 35 -14.20 4.93 -7.72
C GLN A 35 -15.08 4.20 -8.75
N GLY A 36 -16.13 3.54 -8.28
CA GLY A 36 -17.15 2.93 -9.12
C GLY A 36 -18.27 3.91 -9.53
N LEU A 37 -19.20 3.42 -10.35
CA LEU A 37 -20.35 4.20 -10.83
C LEU A 37 -21.33 4.59 -9.70
N THR A 38 -21.40 3.79 -8.65
CA THR A 38 -22.40 3.94 -7.57
C THR A 38 -21.78 3.96 -6.18
N GLY A 39 -20.45 4.01 -6.07
CA GLY A 39 -19.76 3.99 -4.78
C GLY A 39 -18.28 3.68 -4.90
N TRP A 40 -17.69 3.28 -3.78
CA TRP A 40 -16.26 2.98 -3.66
C TRP A 40 -16.06 1.49 -3.40
N VAL A 41 -15.07 0.88 -4.05
CA VAL A 41 -14.65 -0.51 -3.79
C VAL A 41 -13.26 -0.48 -3.18
N ALA A 42 -13.07 -1.15 -2.04
CA ALA A 42 -11.78 -1.19 -1.36
C ALA A 42 -10.97 -2.41 -1.77
N HIS A 43 -9.72 -2.18 -2.15
CA HIS A 43 -8.73 -3.19 -2.52
C HIS A 43 -7.54 -3.12 -1.58
N VAL A 44 -7.10 -4.27 -1.08
CA VAL A 44 -5.93 -4.34 -0.19
C VAL A 44 -4.68 -4.62 -1.00
N ILE A 45 -3.72 -3.70 -0.93
CA ILE A 45 -2.41 -3.84 -1.56
C ILE A 45 -1.45 -4.53 -0.60
N LYS A 46 -1.51 -4.16 0.69
CA LYS A 46 -0.68 -4.76 1.74
C LYS A 46 -1.45 -4.92 3.03
N TRP A 47 -1.52 -6.15 3.52
CA TRP A 47 -1.99 -6.45 4.88
C TRP A 47 -0.97 -6.07 5.94
N GLY A 48 -1.43 -5.72 7.15
CA GLY A 48 -0.56 -5.56 8.30
C GLY A 48 0.23 -6.83 8.62
N SER A 49 1.37 -6.69 9.29
CA SER A 49 2.22 -7.84 9.63
C SER A 49 1.72 -8.61 10.86
N GLY A 50 0.88 -7.97 11.69
CA GLY A 50 0.41 -8.48 12.99
C GLY A 50 1.50 -8.65 14.03
N SER A 51 2.74 -8.30 13.70
CA SER A 51 3.91 -8.58 14.53
C SER A 51 3.97 -7.63 15.73
N LEU A 52 3.78 -8.17 16.93
CA LEU A 52 4.22 -7.57 18.19
C LEU A 52 5.46 -8.33 18.66
N GLY A 53 6.60 -7.70 18.44
CA GLY A 53 7.90 -8.31 18.62
C GLY A 53 8.29 -8.66 20.05
N LEU A 54 7.82 -9.79 20.58
CA LEU A 54 8.34 -10.35 21.84
C LEU A 54 9.71 -11.06 21.68
N ARG A 55 10.46 -10.72 20.63
CA ARG A 55 11.92 -10.90 20.46
C ARG A 55 12.49 -10.01 19.34
N THR A 56 11.66 -9.56 18.40
CA THR A 56 12.00 -8.63 17.31
C THR A 56 10.86 -7.63 17.12
N PHE A 57 10.91 -6.49 17.81
CA PHE A 57 10.02 -5.36 17.56
C PHE A 57 10.11 -5.01 16.07
N ASN A 58 9.13 -5.36 15.24
CA ASN A 58 9.17 -5.00 13.81
C ASN A 58 7.77 -4.48 13.46
N GLY A 59 7.47 -3.28 13.97
CA GLY A 59 6.32 -2.51 13.50
C GLY A 59 6.63 -1.93 12.13
N LYS A 60 5.64 -1.89 11.24
CA LYS A 60 5.74 -1.21 9.94
C LYS A 60 4.76 -0.06 9.91
N LYS A 61 5.26 1.16 9.73
CA LYS A 61 4.47 2.38 9.52
C LYS A 61 4.63 2.85 8.08
N TRP A 62 3.54 3.30 7.48
CA TRP A 62 3.47 3.75 6.09
C TRP A 62 2.94 5.18 6.07
N ASP A 63 3.65 6.14 5.47
CA ASP A 63 3.33 7.57 5.61
C ASP A 63 3.03 8.27 4.28
N GLN A 64 3.84 7.99 3.26
CA GLN A 64 3.82 8.63 1.96
C GLN A 64 3.62 7.57 0.88
N LEU A 65 2.68 7.88 0.00
CA LEU A 65 2.40 7.14 -1.23
C LEU A 65 2.55 8.13 -2.38
N PHE A 66 3.27 7.73 -3.42
CA PHE A 66 3.48 8.53 -4.62
C PHE A 66 3.21 7.68 -5.86
N PRO A 67 2.19 8.02 -6.66
CA PRO A 67 1.92 7.31 -7.89
C PRO A 67 2.88 7.72 -8.99
N LEU A 68 3.51 6.74 -9.64
CA LEU A 68 4.48 6.91 -10.70
C LEU A 68 4.53 5.62 -11.52
N ASP A 69 4.60 5.72 -12.85
CA ASP A 69 4.99 4.60 -13.72
C ASP A 69 6.49 4.36 -13.54
N VAL A 70 6.86 3.35 -12.73
CA VAL A 70 8.25 3.11 -12.31
C VAL A 70 8.98 2.21 -13.30
N ASP A 71 8.29 1.23 -13.88
CA ASP A 71 8.89 0.27 -14.81
C ASP A 71 8.69 0.63 -16.30
N GLY A 72 7.92 1.67 -16.61
CA GLY A 72 7.74 2.23 -17.95
C GLY A 72 6.73 1.47 -18.80
N ASP A 73 5.84 0.69 -18.18
CA ASP A 73 4.81 -0.09 -18.89
C ASP A 73 3.55 0.73 -19.21
N GLY A 74 3.45 1.94 -18.64
CA GLY A 74 2.37 2.89 -18.88
C GLY A 74 1.21 2.81 -17.87
N ASP A 75 1.24 1.86 -16.93
CA ASP A 75 0.32 1.80 -15.80
C ASP A 75 0.92 2.52 -14.58
N LEU A 76 0.07 3.15 -13.75
CA LEU A 76 0.56 3.81 -12.54
C LEU A 76 0.88 2.76 -11.46
N ASP A 77 2.12 2.76 -10.96
CA ASP A 77 2.53 2.05 -9.74
C ASP A 77 2.35 2.91 -8.48
N LEU A 78 2.67 2.34 -7.32
CA LEU A 78 2.79 3.08 -6.06
C LEU A 78 4.17 2.95 -5.43
N VAL A 79 4.89 4.06 -5.36
CA VAL A 79 6.09 4.20 -4.52
C VAL A 79 5.65 4.57 -3.11
N ALA A 80 6.20 3.88 -2.10
CA ALA A 80 5.85 4.08 -0.70
C ALA A 80 7.10 4.14 0.18
N ASN A 81 7.05 4.92 1.26
CA ASN A 81 7.99 4.73 2.36
C ASN A 81 7.43 3.73 3.37
N VAL A 82 8.34 2.98 3.98
CA VAL A 82 8.03 2.18 5.17
C VAL A 82 9.07 2.44 6.24
N GLU A 83 8.60 2.68 7.44
CA GLU A 83 9.44 2.76 8.62
C GLU A 83 9.33 1.43 9.37
N GLU A 84 10.39 0.63 9.30
CA GLU A 84 10.52 -0.58 10.11
C GLU A 84 11.18 -0.24 11.43
N MET A 85 10.44 -0.34 12.53
CA MET A 85 10.93 0.06 13.83
C MET A 85 11.06 -1.10 14.80
N ASN A 86 12.16 -1.06 15.56
CA ASN A 86 12.39 -1.90 16.71
C ASN A 86 12.73 -1.07 17.96
N ARG A 87 12.86 -1.70 19.13
CA ARG A 87 13.18 -1.00 20.39
C ARG A 87 14.46 -0.17 20.35
N LEU A 88 15.39 -0.47 19.45
CA LEU A 88 16.74 0.10 19.40
C LEU A 88 16.95 1.05 18.22
N ARG A 89 16.16 0.94 17.14
CA ARG A 89 16.31 1.75 15.93
C ARG A 89 15.04 1.78 15.09
N SER A 90 14.94 2.84 14.29
CA SER A 90 14.02 2.95 13.17
C SER A 90 14.81 2.86 11.86
N ILE A 91 14.36 2.03 10.93
CA ILE A 91 14.97 1.87 9.60
C ILE A 91 13.93 2.31 8.56
N PRO A 92 14.11 3.49 7.94
CA PRO A 92 13.31 3.87 6.79
C PRO A 92 13.76 3.10 5.55
N ALA A 93 12.79 2.67 4.74
CA ALA A 93 13.01 2.13 3.41
C ALA A 93 12.02 2.76 2.43
N VAL A 94 12.40 2.76 1.16
CA VAL A 94 11.50 3.05 0.03
C VAL A 94 11.23 1.74 -0.68
N VAL A 95 9.96 1.46 -0.92
CA VAL A 95 9.49 0.29 -1.66
C VAL A 95 8.59 0.76 -2.79
N TRP A 96 8.34 -0.12 -3.76
CA TRP A 96 7.37 0.10 -4.81
C TRP A 96 6.43 -1.11 -4.90
N PHE A 97 5.16 -0.85 -5.18
CA PHE A 97 4.14 -1.86 -5.46
C PHE A 97 3.83 -1.78 -6.94
N ALA A 98 4.29 -2.77 -7.69
CA ALA A 98 4.04 -2.87 -9.12
C ALA A 98 2.54 -3.09 -9.38
N ASN A 99 1.99 -2.31 -10.30
CA ASN A 99 0.68 -2.53 -10.87
C ASN A 99 0.82 -3.55 -12.00
N PRO A 100 0.18 -4.73 -11.93
CA PRO A 100 0.30 -5.73 -12.98
C PRO A 100 -0.39 -5.34 -14.29
N GLY A 101 -1.05 -4.17 -14.32
CA GLY A 101 -1.80 -3.68 -15.45
C GLY A 101 -3.03 -4.52 -15.76
N ARG A 102 -3.78 -4.11 -16.80
CA ARG A 102 -4.92 -4.90 -17.30
C ARG A 102 -4.52 -6.25 -17.90
N ALA A 103 -3.26 -6.39 -18.31
CA ALA A 103 -2.74 -7.63 -18.89
C ALA A 103 -2.35 -8.68 -17.84
N GLY A 104 -2.16 -8.30 -16.57
CA GLY A 104 -1.72 -9.19 -15.50
C GLY A 104 -2.81 -9.69 -14.54
N ALA A 105 -4.06 -9.24 -14.68
CA ALA A 105 -5.19 -9.80 -13.95
C ALA A 105 -5.47 -11.23 -14.46
N PRO A 106 -5.45 -12.28 -13.61
CA PRO A 106 -5.97 -13.59 -14.01
C PRO A 106 -7.41 -13.40 -14.49
N GLY A 107 -7.71 -13.88 -15.70
CA GLY A 107 -9.08 -13.86 -16.24
C GLY A 107 -10.06 -14.45 -15.22
N GLY A 108 -11.21 -13.77 -15.08
CA GLY A 108 -12.25 -14.08 -14.08
C GLY A 108 -12.99 -15.39 -14.28
#